data_AF-A0A8G1ZT04-F1
#
_entry.id   AF-A0A8G1ZT04-F1
#
_cell.length_a   1.000
_cell.length_b   1.000
_cell.length_c   1.000
_cell.angle_alpha   90.00
_cell.angle_beta   90.00
_cell.angle_gamma   90.00
#
_symmetry.space_group_name_H-M   'P 1'
#
loop_
_entity.id
_entity.type
_entity.pdbx_description
1 polymer ?
#
loop_
_entity_poly.entity_id
_entity_poly.type
_entity_poly.pdbx_seq_one_letter_code
_entity_poly.pdbx_strand_id
1 'polypeptide(L)'
;MTVGVDLAGRTGTTGVCRVTWGRRAVVELLPARDDDDLLAAMRSADKSGIDAPLGWPVAFAELVAAHRSGAELPALAHHEACADGRPGLGNTFTHRLTDDVAWKRTGAGRRRPLSVSVDKLGVLAIRGAGLLARLAEEGRAVPRDGSGAVAEVYPAYALIMWGIASEGTYKGKGEGAEAARGRVLAALEAGLGLDLSGEARRRCVADDHALDALISAVVARAVALGLTEGPATGDERALAPVEGWMHLPRRGVGLDEMRGPSGP
;
A
#
# COMPACT_ATOMS: atom_id res chain seq x y z
N MET A 1 3.32 -15.45 8.69
CA MET A 1 2.83 -14.23 9.33
C MET A 1 3.07 -13.03 8.43
N THR A 2 2.11 -12.10 8.35
CA THR A 2 2.31 -10.82 7.66
C THR A 2 2.08 -9.64 8.60
N VAL A 3 2.67 -8.50 8.25
CA VAL A 3 2.47 -7.22 8.94
C VAL A 3 1.99 -6.18 7.92
N GLY A 4 1.06 -5.34 8.32
CA GLY A 4 0.61 -4.20 7.55
C GLY A 4 0.84 -2.90 8.32
N VAL A 5 1.26 -1.87 7.61
CA VAL A 5 1.56 -0.54 8.15
C VAL A 5 0.79 0.49 7.34
N ASP A 6 -0.14 1.21 7.98
CA ASP A 6 -0.67 2.46 7.43
C ASP A 6 0.26 3.59 7.86
N LEU A 7 1.21 3.94 6.99
CA LEU A 7 2.30 4.83 7.35
C LEU A 7 1.82 6.29 7.28
N ALA A 8 1.82 6.98 8.42
CA ALA A 8 1.56 8.41 8.46
C ALA A 8 2.84 9.25 8.50
N GLY A 9 2.73 10.57 8.35
CA GLY A 9 3.87 11.48 8.50
C GLY A 9 4.43 11.56 9.94
N ARG A 10 3.70 11.05 10.93
CA ARG A 10 4.12 10.94 12.34
C ARG A 10 3.70 9.58 12.90
N THR A 11 4.52 9.02 13.78
CA THR A 11 4.27 7.66 14.32
C THR A 11 2.99 7.55 15.12
N GLY A 12 2.61 8.58 15.90
CA GLY A 12 1.39 8.56 16.71
C GLY A 12 0.07 8.44 15.93
N THR A 13 0.10 8.55 14.60
CA THR A 13 -1.05 8.31 13.71
C THR A 13 -0.75 7.20 12.69
N THR A 14 0.22 6.33 12.96
CA THR A 14 0.54 5.16 12.13
C THR A 14 -0.19 3.94 12.66
N GLY A 15 -0.94 3.26 11.79
CA GLY A 15 -1.53 1.97 12.12
C GLY A 15 -0.53 0.85 11.89
N VAL A 16 -0.46 -0.12 12.80
CA VAL A 16 0.31 -1.35 12.62
C VAL A 16 -0.55 -2.56 12.98
N CYS A 17 -0.61 -3.53 12.07
CA CYS A 17 -1.36 -4.75 12.27
C CYS A 17 -0.49 -5.97 11.92
N ARG A 18 -0.57 -7.00 12.75
CA ARG A 18 0.01 -8.31 12.50
C ARG A 18 -1.11 -9.31 12.26
N VAL A 19 -0.93 -10.15 11.25
CA VAL A 19 -1.80 -11.28 10.95
C VAL A 19 -0.99 -12.57 10.95
N THR A 20 -1.32 -13.46 11.89
CA THR A 20 -0.77 -14.81 11.94
C THR A 20 -1.72 -15.75 11.21
N TRP A 21 -1.30 -16.16 10.01
CA TRP A 21 -2.09 -17.01 9.12
C TRP A 21 -2.05 -18.48 9.58
N GLY A 22 -3.20 -19.14 9.50
CA GLY A 22 -3.42 -20.54 9.88
C GLY A 22 -4.87 -20.92 9.59
N ARG A 23 -5.40 -21.97 10.25
CA ARG A 23 -6.81 -22.38 10.09
C ARG A 23 -7.80 -21.27 10.42
N ARG A 24 -7.46 -20.43 11.39
CA ARG A 24 -8.04 -19.10 11.60
C ARG A 24 -6.91 -18.10 11.61
N ALA A 25 -7.09 -16.98 10.91
CA ALA A 25 -6.09 -15.93 10.88
C ALA A 25 -6.24 -15.04 12.12
N VAL A 26 -5.24 -15.04 13.01
CA VAL A 26 -5.28 -14.25 14.25
C VAL A 26 -4.79 -12.84 13.95
N VAL A 27 -5.58 -11.84 14.36
CA VAL A 27 -5.31 -10.43 14.11
C VAL A 27 -4.89 -9.74 15.40
N GLU A 28 -3.76 -9.04 15.35
CA GLU A 28 -3.24 -8.23 16.44
C GLU A 28 -2.96 -6.81 15.96
N LEU A 29 -3.53 -5.81 16.63
CA LEU A 29 -3.20 -4.41 16.40
C LEU A 29 -2.05 -4.03 17.32
N LEU A 30 -0.90 -3.68 16.74
CA LEU A 30 0.30 -3.37 17.50
C LEU A 30 0.37 -1.87 17.84
N PRO A 31 0.91 -1.51 19.01
CA PRO A 31 1.27 -0.12 19.28
C PRO A 31 2.45 0.29 18.39
N ALA A 32 2.50 1.58 18.05
CA ALA A 32 3.59 2.20 17.32
C ALA A 32 3.93 3.53 17.99
N ARG A 33 4.96 3.54 18.86
CA ARG A 33 5.38 4.75 19.57
C ARG A 33 6.43 5.52 18.79
N ASP A 34 7.34 4.79 18.14
CA ASP A 34 8.41 5.29 17.29
C ASP A 34 8.63 4.35 16.09
N ASP A 35 9.60 4.69 15.24
CA ASP A 35 9.95 3.88 14.07
C ASP A 35 10.62 2.54 14.44
N ASP A 36 11.13 2.38 15.66
CA ASP A 36 11.77 1.13 16.10
C ASP A 36 10.72 0.05 16.35
N ASP A 37 9.55 0.43 16.90
CA ASP A 37 8.39 -0.46 17.02
C ASP A 37 7.94 -0.97 15.62
N LEU A 38 7.91 -0.10 14.61
CA LEU A 38 7.57 -0.47 13.22
C LEU A 38 8.58 -1.46 12.65
N LEU A 39 9.88 -1.13 12.75
CA LEU A 39 10.96 -1.97 12.24
C LEU A 39 10.99 -3.33 12.92
N ALA A 40 10.77 -3.40 14.24
CA ALA A 40 10.68 -4.66 14.96
C ALA A 40 9.51 -5.53 14.45
N ALA A 41 8.33 -4.93 14.26
CA ALA A 41 7.19 -5.63 13.68
C ALA A 41 7.52 -6.16 12.27
N MET A 42 8.05 -5.32 11.40
CA MET A 42 8.39 -5.68 10.02
C MET A 42 9.46 -6.77 9.93
N ARG A 43 10.54 -6.68 10.72
CA ARG A 43 11.63 -7.69 10.75
C ARG A 43 11.15 -9.08 11.15
N SER A 44 10.12 -9.16 11.98
CA SER A 44 9.54 -10.44 12.41
C SER A 44 8.63 -11.09 11.36
N ALA A 45 8.15 -10.34 10.36
CA ALA A 45 7.19 -10.81 9.39
C ALA A 45 7.83 -11.54 8.20
N ASP A 46 7.10 -12.51 7.63
CA ASP A 46 7.50 -13.11 6.36
C ASP A 46 7.32 -12.11 5.21
N LYS A 47 6.32 -11.22 5.34
CA LYS A 47 6.02 -10.14 4.40
C LYS A 47 5.38 -8.96 5.12
N SER A 48 5.83 -7.75 4.80
CA SER A 48 5.24 -6.50 5.25
C SER A 48 4.62 -5.72 4.09
N GLY A 49 3.41 -5.21 4.29
CA GLY A 49 2.76 -4.26 3.38
C GLY A 49 2.80 -2.87 3.99
N ILE A 50 3.32 -1.89 3.25
CA ILE A 50 3.36 -0.48 3.70
C ILE A 50 2.45 0.34 2.78
N ASP A 51 1.46 1.02 3.37
CA ASP A 51 0.66 2.03 2.68
C ASP A 51 1.42 3.36 2.64
N ALA A 52 2.43 3.41 1.76
CA ALA A 52 3.14 4.62 1.40
C ALA A 52 3.96 4.39 0.12
N PRO A 53 4.15 5.43 -0.71
CA PRO A 53 5.09 5.35 -1.82
C PRO A 53 6.49 4.99 -1.34
N LEU A 54 7.11 4.00 -1.98
CA LEU A 54 8.49 3.57 -1.66
C LEU A 54 9.55 4.26 -2.53
N GLY A 55 9.15 5.18 -3.40
CA GLY A 55 10.05 5.95 -4.24
C GLY A 55 9.38 7.18 -4.83
N TRP A 56 10.14 7.88 -5.67
CA TRP A 56 9.70 9.05 -6.44
C TRP A 56 9.77 8.74 -7.94
N PRO A 57 9.07 9.51 -8.77
CA PRO A 57 9.25 9.43 -10.20
C PRO A 57 10.71 9.72 -10.58
N VAL A 58 11.29 8.91 -11.47
CA VAL A 58 12.66 9.11 -11.95
C VAL A 58 12.82 10.51 -12.55
N ALA A 59 11.86 10.93 -13.37
CA ALA A 59 11.86 12.25 -14.01
C ALA A 59 11.79 13.40 -12.99
N PHE A 60 11.18 13.20 -11.82
CA PHE A 60 11.18 14.20 -10.75
C PHE A 60 12.56 14.33 -10.08
N ALA A 61 13.21 13.19 -9.80
CA ALA A 61 14.56 13.19 -9.23
C ALA A 61 15.56 13.85 -10.19
N GLU A 62 15.46 13.55 -11.49
CA GLU A 62 16.25 14.18 -12.55
C GLU A 62 15.99 15.70 -12.64
N LEU A 63 14.72 16.13 -12.57
CA LEU A 63 14.35 17.54 -12.54
C LEU A 63 15.02 18.28 -11.38
N VAL A 64 14.94 17.73 -10.16
CA VAL A 64 15.54 18.34 -8.97
C VAL A 64 17.07 18.38 -9.07
N ALA A 65 17.69 17.31 -9.58
CA ALA A 65 19.13 17.24 -9.77
C ALA A 65 19.63 18.25 -10.82
N ALA A 66 18.94 18.35 -11.95
CA ALA A 66 19.26 19.31 -13.01
C ALA A 66 19.10 20.75 -12.52
N HIS A 67 17.98 21.07 -11.85
CA HIS A 67 17.74 22.38 -11.26
C HIS A 67 18.84 22.76 -10.24
N ARG A 68 19.26 21.82 -9.38
CA ARG A 68 20.32 22.06 -8.38
C ARG A 68 21.68 22.32 -9.02
N SER A 69 21.99 21.64 -10.12
CA SER A 69 23.30 21.72 -10.79
C SER A 69 23.37 22.80 -11.88
N GLY A 70 22.25 23.43 -12.22
CA GLY A 70 22.17 24.39 -13.33
C GLY A 70 22.23 23.74 -14.71
N ALA A 71 22.00 22.43 -14.79
CA ALA A 71 21.92 21.70 -16.06
C ALA A 71 20.58 21.95 -16.77
N GLU A 72 20.50 21.54 -18.04
CA GLU A 72 19.24 21.55 -18.79
C GLU A 72 18.19 20.65 -18.10
N LEU A 73 16.97 21.16 -17.97
CA LEU A 73 15.88 20.44 -17.30
C LEU A 73 15.30 19.35 -18.22
N PRO A 74 14.89 18.19 -17.68
CA PRO A 74 14.23 17.17 -18.48
C PRO A 74 12.90 17.69 -19.04
N ALA A 75 12.51 17.17 -20.21
CA ALA A 75 11.23 17.51 -20.81
C ALA A 75 10.05 16.95 -19.99
N LEU A 76 8.98 17.74 -19.86
CA LEU A 76 7.75 17.30 -19.23
C LEU A 76 7.04 16.29 -20.14
N ALA A 77 6.79 15.09 -19.60
CA ALA A 77 5.99 14.06 -20.26
C ALA A 77 4.70 13.76 -19.48
N HIS A 78 3.68 13.29 -20.20
CA HIS A 78 2.40 12.88 -19.63
C HIS A 78 2.21 11.38 -19.75
N HIS A 79 1.57 10.78 -18.75
CA HIS A 79 1.18 9.37 -18.83
C HIS A 79 0.14 9.16 -19.93
N GLU A 80 0.22 8.02 -20.61
CA GLU A 80 -0.65 7.72 -21.76
C GLU A 80 -2.14 7.71 -21.37
N ALA A 81 -3.01 8.06 -22.32
CA ALA A 81 -4.44 7.94 -22.13
C ALA A 81 -4.87 6.47 -21.99
N CYS A 82 -5.96 6.24 -21.26
CA CYS A 82 -6.68 4.98 -21.29
C CYS A 82 -7.20 4.70 -22.71
N ALA A 83 -7.40 3.41 -23.05
CA ALA A 83 -8.01 3.01 -24.32
C ALA A 83 -9.41 3.59 -24.54
N ASP A 84 -10.12 3.99 -23.48
CA ASP A 84 -11.44 4.62 -23.51
C ASP A 84 -11.39 6.16 -23.60
N GLY A 85 -10.21 6.74 -23.87
CA GLY A 85 -10.02 8.18 -24.08
C GLY A 85 -9.88 9.01 -22.80
N ARG A 86 -9.97 8.41 -21.62
CA ARG A 86 -9.66 9.13 -20.37
C ARG A 86 -8.16 9.44 -20.30
N PRO A 87 -7.75 10.63 -19.81
CA PRO A 87 -6.33 10.99 -19.74
C PRO A 87 -5.58 10.09 -18.75
N GLY A 88 -4.27 9.91 -18.97
CA GLY A 88 -3.38 9.31 -17.99
C GLY A 88 -3.24 10.16 -16.73
N LEU A 89 -2.65 9.57 -15.70
CA LEU A 89 -2.56 10.17 -14.38
C LEU A 89 -1.53 11.29 -14.33
N GLY A 90 -1.93 12.50 -14.70
CA GLY A 90 -1.06 13.68 -14.55
C GLY A 90 0.19 13.60 -15.43
N ASN A 91 1.35 13.94 -14.87
CA ASN A 91 2.63 13.96 -15.57
C ASN A 91 3.69 13.14 -14.82
N THR A 92 4.78 12.82 -15.51
CA THR A 92 5.89 12.00 -14.99
C THR A 92 6.71 12.69 -13.90
N PHE A 93 6.54 13.99 -13.64
CA PHE A 93 7.15 14.66 -12.49
C PHE A 93 6.36 14.49 -11.19
N THR A 94 5.05 14.21 -11.29
CA THR A 94 4.15 14.19 -10.12
C THR A 94 3.77 12.79 -9.69
N HIS A 95 3.47 11.91 -10.65
CA HIS A 95 3.01 10.55 -10.39
C HIS A 95 3.96 9.54 -11.02
N ARG A 96 4.22 8.46 -10.30
CA ARG A 96 5.04 7.34 -10.77
C ARG A 96 4.29 6.53 -11.81
N LEU A 97 5.00 5.71 -12.58
CA LEU A 97 4.36 4.77 -13.50
C LEU A 97 3.38 3.85 -12.76
N THR A 98 3.77 3.35 -11.59
CA THR A 98 2.91 2.46 -10.80
C THR A 98 1.61 3.12 -10.33
N ASP A 99 1.62 4.43 -10.07
CA ASP A 99 0.44 5.17 -9.62
C ASP A 99 -0.61 5.25 -10.75
N ASP A 100 -0.13 5.55 -11.97
CA ASP A 100 -0.95 5.59 -13.18
C ASP A 100 -1.55 4.21 -13.50
N VAL A 101 -0.71 3.17 -13.50
CA VAL A 101 -1.13 1.79 -13.75
C VAL A 101 -2.17 1.34 -12.72
N ALA A 102 -1.94 1.57 -11.43
CA ALA A 102 -2.88 1.20 -10.37
C ALA A 102 -4.22 1.93 -10.48
N TRP A 103 -4.21 3.23 -10.77
CA TRP A 103 -5.43 4.03 -10.97
C TRP A 103 -6.25 3.53 -12.16
N LYS A 104 -5.59 3.23 -13.29
CA LYS A 104 -6.23 2.66 -14.48
C LYS A 104 -6.84 1.28 -14.19
N ARG A 105 -6.08 0.40 -13.54
CA ARG A 105 -6.52 -0.98 -13.19
C ARG A 105 -7.72 -1.00 -12.26
N THR A 106 -7.78 -0.11 -11.29
CA THR A 106 -8.90 -0.05 -10.34
C THR A 106 -10.15 0.54 -10.95
N GLY A 107 -10.03 1.37 -11.99
CA GLY A 107 -11.16 2.12 -12.53
C GLY A 107 -11.73 3.11 -11.52
N ALA A 108 -10.90 3.59 -10.57
CA ALA A 108 -11.33 4.44 -9.45
C ALA A 108 -11.92 5.81 -9.88
N GLY A 109 -11.83 6.15 -11.17
CA GLY A 109 -12.44 7.33 -11.76
C GLY A 109 -11.86 8.60 -11.17
N ARG A 110 -12.71 9.45 -10.58
CA ARG A 110 -12.28 10.72 -9.96
C ARG A 110 -11.43 10.53 -8.69
N ARG A 111 -11.40 9.31 -8.11
CA ARG A 111 -10.56 8.99 -6.94
C ARG A 111 -9.13 8.67 -7.39
N ARG A 112 -8.42 9.72 -7.80
CA ARG A 112 -7.00 9.69 -8.17
C ARG A 112 -6.12 9.54 -6.92
N PRO A 113 -4.99 8.81 -6.99
CA PRO A 113 -4.03 8.83 -5.90
C PRO A 113 -3.39 10.23 -5.84
N LEU A 114 -2.86 10.59 -4.68
CA LEU A 114 -2.13 11.84 -4.51
C LEU A 114 -0.74 11.74 -5.17
N SER A 115 -0.15 12.88 -5.48
CA SER A 115 1.22 12.96 -6.00
C SER A 115 2.24 12.74 -4.88
N VAL A 116 3.18 11.81 -5.09
CA VAL A 116 4.32 11.64 -4.15
C VAL A 116 5.28 12.82 -4.19
N SER A 117 5.38 13.53 -5.32
CA SER A 117 6.33 14.61 -5.49
C SER A 117 5.83 15.96 -4.95
N VAL A 118 4.52 16.22 -5.02
CA VAL A 118 3.96 17.57 -4.76
C VAL A 118 2.77 17.61 -3.79
N ASP A 119 2.25 16.47 -3.31
CA ASP A 119 1.22 16.42 -2.27
C ASP A 119 1.78 15.89 -0.93
N LYS A 120 0.88 15.65 0.02
CA LYS A 120 1.19 15.14 1.37
C LYS A 120 1.92 13.79 1.39
N LEU A 121 1.90 13.03 0.29
CA LEU A 121 2.61 11.76 0.19
C LEU A 121 4.13 11.91 0.22
N GLY A 122 4.69 13.08 -0.11
CA GLY A 122 6.13 13.30 -0.06
C GLY A 122 6.73 13.07 1.34
N VAL A 123 6.03 13.49 2.40
CA VAL A 123 6.46 13.23 3.79
C VAL A 123 6.43 11.73 4.12
N LEU A 124 5.43 11.00 3.63
CA LEU A 124 5.32 9.56 3.83
C LEU A 124 6.45 8.82 3.11
N ALA A 125 6.75 9.22 1.87
CA ALA A 125 7.84 8.65 1.09
C ALA A 125 9.23 8.91 1.71
N ILE A 126 9.47 10.10 2.29
CA ILE A 126 10.71 10.40 3.04
C ILE A 126 10.85 9.45 4.23
N ARG A 127 9.79 9.30 5.04
CA ARG A 127 9.80 8.39 6.19
C ARG A 127 9.95 6.93 5.75
N GLY A 128 9.24 6.52 4.70
CA GLY A 128 9.33 5.20 4.09
C GLY A 128 10.77 4.89 3.65
N ALA A 129 11.42 5.80 2.92
CA ALA A 129 12.82 5.64 2.51
C ALA A 129 13.77 5.43 3.70
N GLY A 130 13.56 6.17 4.81
CA GLY A 130 14.30 5.97 6.06
C GLY A 130 14.08 4.58 6.67
N LEU A 131 12.84 4.10 6.71
CA LEU A 131 12.52 2.75 7.19
C LEU A 131 13.18 1.67 6.32
N LEU A 132 13.10 1.80 4.98
CA LEU A 132 13.73 0.86 4.06
C LEU A 132 15.25 0.81 4.23
N ALA A 133 15.90 1.96 4.42
CA ALA A 133 17.34 2.04 4.67
C ALA A 133 17.73 1.29 5.96
N ARG A 134 16.98 1.50 7.05
CA ARG A 134 17.21 0.85 8.34
C ARG A 134 16.91 -0.65 8.33
N LEU A 135 16.00 -1.12 7.47
CA LEU A 135 15.78 -2.55 7.23
C LEU A 135 16.96 -3.17 6.47
N ALA A 136 17.61 -2.41 5.60
CA ALA A 136 18.75 -2.88 4.80
C ALA A 136 20.07 -2.98 5.58
N GLU A 137 20.19 -2.32 6.75
CA GLU A 137 21.39 -2.32 7.60
C GLU A 137 21.87 -3.73 8.02
N GLU A 138 20.98 -4.73 8.04
CA GLU A 138 21.30 -6.13 8.32
C GLU A 138 21.87 -6.89 7.09
N GLY A 139 22.27 -6.16 6.04
CA GLY A 139 22.84 -6.73 4.82
C GLY A 139 21.82 -7.37 3.88
N ARG A 140 20.52 -7.11 4.09
CA ARG A 140 19.43 -7.63 3.24
C ARG A 140 18.96 -6.54 2.28
N ALA A 141 18.95 -6.85 0.99
CA ALA A 141 18.32 -5.97 0.02
C ALA A 141 16.81 -5.86 0.31
N VAL A 142 16.29 -4.64 0.29
CA VAL A 142 14.85 -4.35 0.41
C VAL A 142 14.37 -3.78 -0.92
N PRO A 143 14.20 -4.63 -1.95
CA PRO A 143 13.79 -4.16 -3.27
C PRO A 143 12.39 -3.57 -3.21
N ARG A 144 12.21 -2.46 -3.92
CA ARG A 144 10.97 -1.65 -3.88
C ARG A 144 9.89 -2.15 -4.85
N ASP A 145 10.24 -3.11 -5.70
CA ASP A 145 9.32 -3.82 -6.60
C ASP A 145 8.45 -4.86 -5.88
N GLY A 146 8.61 -4.98 -4.56
CA GLY A 146 7.87 -5.90 -3.72
C GLY A 146 8.29 -7.37 -3.85
N SER A 147 9.43 -7.68 -4.47
CA SER A 147 9.96 -9.06 -4.53
C SER A 147 10.55 -9.55 -3.20
N GLY A 148 10.96 -8.64 -2.32
CA GLY A 148 11.60 -8.94 -1.03
C GLY A 148 10.64 -9.02 0.16
N ALA A 149 11.11 -8.67 1.35
CA ALA A 149 10.30 -8.73 2.58
C ALA A 149 9.24 -7.62 2.69
N VAL A 150 9.36 -6.55 1.90
CA VAL A 150 8.46 -5.39 1.94
C VAL A 150 7.75 -5.25 0.59
N ALA A 151 6.49 -4.86 0.61
CA ALA A 151 5.73 -4.46 -0.57
C ALA A 151 5.00 -3.14 -0.29
N GLU A 152 4.95 -2.26 -1.30
CA GLU A 152 4.05 -1.12 -1.31
C GLU A 152 2.62 -1.60 -1.54
N VAL A 153 1.67 -1.09 -0.76
CA VAL A 153 0.25 -1.44 -0.86
C VAL A 153 -0.61 -0.17 -0.83
N TYR A 154 -1.88 -0.29 -1.22
CA TYR A 154 -2.82 0.83 -1.18
C TYR A 154 -4.22 0.32 -0.80
N PRO A 155 -4.59 0.33 0.49
CA PRO A 155 -5.81 -0.28 1.03
C PRO A 155 -7.08 0.09 0.29
N ALA A 156 -7.30 1.38 0.01
CA ALA A 156 -8.51 1.81 -0.69
C ALA A 156 -8.63 1.24 -2.11
N TYR A 157 -7.51 0.98 -2.79
CA TYR A 157 -7.50 0.37 -4.12
C TYR A 157 -7.64 -1.15 -4.02
N ALA A 158 -7.02 -1.79 -3.03
CA ALA A 158 -7.22 -3.21 -2.77
C ALA A 158 -8.70 -3.53 -2.49
N LEU A 159 -9.40 -2.69 -1.73
CA LEU A 159 -10.85 -2.83 -1.49
C LEU A 159 -11.67 -2.74 -2.79
N ILE A 160 -11.30 -1.84 -3.72
CA ILE A 160 -11.94 -1.79 -5.05
C ILE A 160 -11.72 -3.09 -5.82
N MET A 161 -10.50 -3.64 -5.78
CA MET A 161 -10.16 -4.89 -6.48
C MET A 161 -10.92 -6.10 -5.92
N TRP A 162 -11.20 -6.13 -4.62
CA TRP A 162 -12.05 -7.15 -3.98
C TRP A 162 -13.56 -6.88 -4.10
N GLY A 163 -13.98 -5.79 -4.74
CA GLY A 163 -15.40 -5.44 -4.85
C GLY A 163 -16.02 -4.97 -3.52
N ILE A 164 -15.20 -4.63 -2.52
CA ILE A 164 -15.64 -4.10 -1.22
C ILE A 164 -15.72 -2.57 -1.36
N ALA A 165 -16.63 -2.09 -2.19
CA ALA A 165 -16.85 -0.67 -2.38
C ALA A 165 -17.73 -0.13 -1.24
N SER A 166 -17.23 0.84 -0.48
CA SER A 166 -18.08 1.63 0.40
C SER A 166 -18.88 2.65 -0.43
N GLU A 167 -20.20 2.71 -0.23
CA GLU A 167 -20.94 3.94 -0.50
C GLU A 167 -20.34 5.04 0.39
N GLY A 168 -19.75 6.08 -0.23
CA GLY A 168 -19.02 7.12 0.48
C GLY A 168 -17.59 6.72 0.89
N THR A 169 -16.97 7.54 1.74
CA THR A 169 -15.61 7.34 2.24
C THR A 169 -15.61 6.65 3.61
N TYR A 170 -14.76 5.64 3.80
CA TYR A 170 -14.50 5.03 5.12
C TYR A 170 -13.41 5.78 5.89
N LYS A 171 -12.72 6.74 5.25
CA LYS A 171 -11.63 7.52 5.83
C LYS A 171 -12.15 8.68 6.68
N GLY A 172 -11.43 8.99 7.76
CA GLY A 172 -11.73 10.11 8.65
C GLY A 172 -12.98 9.93 9.53
N LYS A 173 -13.49 11.05 10.05
CA LYS A 173 -14.57 11.10 11.05
C LYS A 173 -15.90 11.66 10.52
N GLY A 174 -16.08 11.63 9.19
CA GLY A 174 -17.32 12.09 8.56
C GLY A 174 -18.52 11.21 8.93
N GLU A 175 -19.71 11.76 8.73
CA GLU A 175 -20.96 11.02 8.90
C GLU A 175 -20.93 9.75 8.02
N GLY A 176 -21.26 8.60 8.62
CA GLY A 176 -21.26 7.30 7.94
C GLY A 176 -19.89 6.62 7.78
N ALA A 177 -18.77 7.27 8.11
CA ALA A 177 -17.43 6.68 7.95
C ALA A 177 -17.23 5.44 8.86
N GLU A 178 -17.71 5.49 10.11
CA GLU A 178 -17.67 4.37 11.04
C GLU A 178 -18.50 3.18 10.54
N ALA A 179 -19.70 3.44 10.03
CA ALA A 179 -20.55 2.41 9.44
C ALA A 179 -19.90 1.78 8.18
N ALA A 180 -19.22 2.60 7.37
CA ALA A 180 -18.46 2.11 6.22
C ALA A 180 -17.28 1.21 6.64
N ARG A 181 -16.52 1.61 7.67
CA ARG A 181 -15.45 0.77 8.24
C ARG A 181 -15.99 -0.54 8.82
N GLY A 182 -17.15 -0.49 9.49
CA GLY A 182 -17.85 -1.69 9.97
C GLY A 182 -18.21 -2.66 8.85
N ARG A 183 -18.69 -2.17 7.70
CA ARG A 183 -18.97 -3.01 6.52
C ARG A 183 -17.70 -3.63 5.93
N VAL A 184 -16.64 -2.84 5.79
CA VAL A 184 -15.34 -3.33 5.30
C VAL A 184 -14.81 -4.43 6.23
N LEU A 185 -14.82 -4.19 7.53
CA LEU A 185 -14.35 -5.16 8.51
C LEU A 185 -15.17 -6.45 8.49
N ALA A 186 -16.50 -6.35 8.41
CA ALA A 186 -17.36 -7.53 8.30
C ALA A 186 -17.07 -8.36 7.04
N ALA A 187 -16.77 -7.71 5.91
CA ALA A 187 -16.37 -8.40 4.69
C ALA A 187 -15.02 -9.12 4.85
N LEU A 188 -14.05 -8.48 5.51
CA LEU A 188 -12.76 -9.11 5.83
C LEU A 188 -12.92 -10.31 6.78
N GLU A 189 -13.71 -10.17 7.85
CA GLU A 189 -14.01 -11.25 8.80
C GLU A 189 -14.64 -12.47 8.10
N ALA A 190 -15.66 -12.22 7.27
CA ALA A 190 -16.36 -13.28 6.54
C ALA A 190 -15.45 -13.93 5.48
N GLY A 191 -14.73 -13.12 4.69
CA GLY A 191 -13.87 -13.59 3.60
C GLY A 191 -12.63 -14.33 4.09
N LEU A 192 -12.05 -13.93 5.21
CA LEU A 192 -10.76 -14.48 5.68
C LEU A 192 -10.89 -15.43 6.89
N GLY A 193 -12.04 -15.46 7.58
CA GLY A 193 -12.20 -16.25 8.80
C GLY A 193 -11.29 -15.72 9.92
N LEU A 194 -11.25 -14.39 10.05
CA LEU A 194 -10.37 -13.72 11.00
C LEU A 194 -10.83 -13.98 12.44
N ASP A 195 -9.86 -14.19 13.32
CA ASP A 195 -10.03 -14.19 14.77
C ASP A 195 -9.59 -12.83 15.31
N LEU A 196 -10.56 -11.93 15.49
CA LEU A 196 -10.37 -10.61 16.09
C LEU A 196 -10.92 -10.61 17.50
N SER A 197 -10.12 -10.08 18.44
CA SER A 197 -10.65 -9.70 19.74
C SER A 197 -11.69 -8.59 19.60
N GLY A 198 -12.64 -8.52 20.54
CA GLY A 198 -13.65 -7.44 20.55
C GLY A 198 -13.03 -6.04 20.61
N GLU A 199 -11.84 -5.90 21.20
CA GLU A 199 -11.08 -4.65 21.22
C GLU A 199 -10.50 -4.30 19.85
N ALA A 200 -9.83 -5.27 19.18
CA ALA A 200 -9.31 -5.06 17.84
C ALA A 200 -10.41 -4.67 16.85
N ARG A 201 -11.58 -5.30 16.99
CA ARG A 201 -12.77 -4.98 16.20
C ARG A 201 -13.22 -3.54 16.40
N ARG A 202 -13.40 -3.10 17.65
CA ARG A 202 -13.78 -1.72 17.97
C ARG A 202 -12.77 -0.70 17.42
N ARG A 203 -11.47 -0.98 17.55
CA ARG A 203 -10.43 -0.08 17.03
C ARG A 203 -10.46 0.05 15.51
N CYS A 204 -10.60 -1.05 14.76
CA CYS A 204 -10.73 -0.99 13.30
C CYS A 204 -11.97 -0.22 12.84
N VAL A 205 -13.05 -0.25 13.63
CA VAL A 205 -14.28 0.52 13.35
C VAL A 205 -14.11 2.00 13.71
N ALA A 206 -13.42 2.32 14.79
CA ALA A 206 -13.22 3.69 15.27
C ALA A 206 -12.13 4.47 14.51
N ASP A 207 -11.10 3.78 14.00
CA ASP A 207 -9.88 4.36 13.47
C ASP A 207 -9.53 3.75 12.11
N ASP A 208 -9.51 4.59 11.07
CA ASP A 208 -9.15 4.17 9.73
C ASP A 208 -7.69 3.74 9.59
N HIS A 209 -6.79 4.25 10.43
CA HIS A 209 -5.39 3.80 10.42
C HIS A 209 -5.26 2.34 10.88
N ALA A 210 -6.03 1.94 11.89
CA ALA A 210 -6.06 0.56 12.35
C ALA A 210 -6.63 -0.39 11.28
N LEU A 211 -7.70 0.01 10.60
CA LEU A 211 -8.30 -0.78 9.53
C LEU A 211 -7.37 -0.90 8.33
N ASP A 212 -6.71 0.18 7.92
CA ASP A 212 -5.82 0.18 6.77
C ASP A 212 -4.54 -0.61 7.03
N ALA A 213 -4.05 -0.61 8.26
CA ALA A 213 -2.98 -1.52 8.66
C ALA A 213 -3.41 -2.98 8.52
N LEU A 214 -4.64 -3.34 8.92
CA LEU A 214 -5.16 -4.70 8.71
C LEU A 214 -5.27 -5.03 7.21
N ILE A 215 -5.87 -4.15 6.40
CA ILE A 215 -5.98 -4.35 4.95
C ILE A 215 -4.59 -4.50 4.33
N SER A 216 -3.63 -3.67 4.73
CA SER A 216 -2.24 -3.73 4.28
C SER A 216 -1.58 -5.09 4.58
N ALA A 217 -1.87 -5.67 5.76
CA ALA A 217 -1.37 -6.99 6.13
C ALA A 217 -1.98 -8.11 5.26
N VAL A 218 -3.24 -7.95 4.83
CA VAL A 218 -3.92 -8.86 3.90
C VAL A 218 -3.35 -8.72 2.49
N VAL A 219 -3.09 -7.50 2.01
CA VAL A 219 -2.43 -7.30 0.71
C VAL A 219 -1.01 -7.87 0.73
N ALA A 220 -0.26 -7.69 1.83
CA ALA A 220 1.05 -8.33 1.99
C ALA A 220 0.96 -9.86 1.86
N ARG A 221 -0.09 -10.48 2.41
CA ARG A 221 -0.37 -11.90 2.22
C ARG A 221 -0.64 -12.24 0.75
N ALA A 222 -1.42 -11.42 0.05
CA ALA A 222 -1.65 -11.59 -1.38
C ALA A 222 -0.34 -11.54 -2.18
N VAL A 223 0.57 -10.62 -1.85
CA VAL A 223 1.90 -10.55 -2.49
C VAL A 223 2.70 -11.81 -2.21
N ALA A 224 2.75 -12.28 -0.96
CA ALA A 224 3.46 -13.49 -0.58
C ALA A 224 2.93 -14.77 -1.27
N LEU A 225 1.65 -14.78 -1.64
CA LEU A 225 1.01 -15.88 -2.37
C LEU A 225 1.06 -15.71 -3.91
N GLY A 226 1.64 -14.63 -4.44
CA GLY A 226 1.65 -14.36 -5.87
C GLY A 226 0.26 -14.02 -6.44
N LEU A 227 -0.61 -13.46 -5.62
CA LEU A 227 -2.00 -13.14 -5.97
C LEU A 227 -2.20 -11.66 -6.34
N THR A 228 -1.13 -10.89 -6.39
CA THR A 228 -1.11 -9.50 -6.87
C THR A 228 -0.50 -9.40 -8.26
N GLU A 229 -0.77 -8.31 -8.97
CA GLU A 229 -0.13 -8.06 -10.26
C GLU A 229 1.23 -7.40 -10.08
N GLY A 230 2.29 -8.08 -10.53
CA GLY A 230 3.61 -7.49 -10.67
C GLY A 230 3.77 -6.62 -11.92
N PRO A 231 4.96 -6.05 -12.15
CA PRO A 231 5.30 -5.34 -13.38
C PRO A 231 5.30 -6.29 -14.58
N ALA A 232 4.49 -5.97 -15.60
CA ALA A 232 4.22 -6.78 -16.78
C ALA A 232 4.96 -6.30 -18.04
N THR A 233 5.16 -4.99 -18.21
CA THR A 233 5.89 -4.44 -19.38
C THR A 233 7.39 -4.27 -19.12
N GLY A 234 8.16 -3.98 -20.17
CA GLY A 234 9.59 -3.66 -20.04
C GLY A 234 9.82 -2.43 -19.16
N ASP A 235 9.07 -1.36 -19.40
CA ASP A 235 9.17 -0.11 -18.65
C ASP A 235 8.74 -0.28 -17.19
N GLU A 236 7.67 -1.04 -16.95
CA GLU A 236 7.23 -1.36 -15.58
C GLU A 236 8.32 -2.12 -14.82
N ARG A 237 8.98 -3.11 -15.45
CA ARG A 237 10.08 -3.86 -14.82
C ARG A 237 11.33 -3.00 -14.61
N ALA A 238 11.59 -2.03 -15.49
CA ALA A 238 12.72 -1.12 -15.35
C ALA A 238 12.51 -0.11 -14.21
N LEU A 239 11.28 0.42 -14.07
CA LEU A 239 10.96 1.45 -13.09
C LEU A 239 10.57 0.90 -11.71
N ALA A 240 9.98 -0.29 -11.60
CA ALA A 240 9.55 -0.86 -10.33
C ALA A 240 10.65 -0.91 -9.23
N PRO A 241 11.92 -1.29 -9.53
CA PRO A 241 13.00 -1.25 -8.53
C PRO A 241 13.41 0.18 -8.10
N VAL A 242 13.08 1.19 -8.91
CA VAL A 242 13.52 2.58 -8.77
C VAL A 242 12.44 3.49 -8.19
N GLU A 243 11.22 3.41 -8.70
CA GLU A 243 10.06 4.20 -8.25
C GLU A 243 9.26 3.48 -7.17
N GLY A 244 9.43 2.16 -7.06
CA GLY A 244 8.54 1.27 -6.29
C GLY A 244 7.40 0.71 -7.15
N TRP A 245 6.77 -0.35 -6.65
CA TRP A 245 5.60 -0.98 -7.30
C TRP A 245 4.46 -1.18 -6.32
N MET A 246 3.32 -0.53 -6.59
CA MET A 246 2.09 -0.65 -5.80
C MET A 246 1.41 -1.98 -6.09
N HIS A 247 1.46 -2.90 -5.13
CA HIS A 247 0.79 -4.18 -5.25
C HIS A 247 -0.70 -4.07 -4.95
N LEU A 248 -1.50 -4.50 -5.93
CA LEU A 248 -2.94 -4.68 -5.78
C LEU A 248 -3.33 -6.13 -6.03
N PRO A 249 -4.32 -6.69 -5.31
CA PRO A 249 -4.90 -7.99 -5.63
C PRO A 249 -5.36 -8.04 -7.08
N ARG A 250 -5.14 -9.17 -7.78
CA ARG A 250 -5.67 -9.39 -9.12
C ARG A 250 -7.19 -9.32 -9.11
N ARG A 251 -7.80 -8.80 -10.19
CA ARG A 251 -9.26 -8.86 -10.33
C ARG A 251 -9.74 -10.30 -10.30
N GLY A 252 -10.84 -10.53 -9.59
CA GLY A 252 -11.43 -11.87 -9.45
C GLY A 252 -10.79 -12.74 -8.39
N VAL A 253 -9.65 -12.32 -7.80
CA VAL A 253 -9.10 -13.01 -6.63
C VAL A 253 -9.93 -12.66 -5.40
N GLY A 254 -10.50 -13.67 -4.75
CA GLY A 254 -11.30 -13.54 -3.53
C GLY A 254 -10.45 -13.36 -2.27
N LEU A 255 -11.07 -12.88 -1.20
CA LEU A 255 -10.43 -12.84 0.12
C LEU A 255 -10.13 -14.25 0.65
N ASP A 256 -10.99 -15.22 0.38
CA ASP A 256 -10.86 -16.61 0.79
C ASP A 256 -9.58 -17.28 0.28
N GLU A 257 -9.09 -16.86 -0.90
CA GLU A 257 -7.82 -17.34 -1.47
C GLU A 257 -6.59 -16.95 -0.61
N MET A 258 -6.70 -15.91 0.22
CA MET A 258 -5.60 -15.48 1.11
C MET A 258 -5.37 -16.42 2.29
N ARG A 259 -6.37 -17.26 2.62
CA ARG A 259 -6.26 -18.26 3.70
C ARG A 259 -5.14 -19.27 3.39
N GLY A 260 -4.83 -19.48 2.10
CA GLY A 260 -3.90 -20.51 1.63
C GLY A 260 -4.49 -21.92 1.79
N PRO A 261 -3.83 -22.96 1.24
CA PRO A 261 -4.24 -24.33 1.50
C PRO A 261 -4.18 -24.58 3.01
N SER A 262 -5.26 -25.15 3.56
CA SER A 262 -5.24 -25.75 4.89
C SER A 262 -4.05 -26.69 4.94
N GLY A 263 -2.99 -26.32 5.66
CA GLY A 263 -1.88 -27.23 5.90
C GLY A 263 -2.42 -28.52 6.53
N PRO A 264 -1.78 -29.68 6.23
CA PRO A 264 -2.21 -30.99 6.73
C PRO A 264 -2.26 -31.06 8.26
#